data_AF-A0A945FIY3-F1
#
_entry.id   AF-A0A945FIY3-F1
#
_cell.length_a   1.000
_cell.length_b   1.000
_cell.length_c   1.000
_cell.angle_alpha   90.00
_cell.angle_beta   90.00
_cell.angle_gamma   90.00
#
_symmetry.space_group_name_H-M   'P 1'
#
loop_
_entity.id
_entity.type
_entity.pdbx_description
1 polymer ?
#
loop_
_entity_poly.entity_id
_entity_poly.type
_entity_poly.pdbx_seq_one_letter_code
_entity_poly.pdbx_strand_id
1 'polypeptide(L)' 'MGKPCRGGSNVTGADGSLLAEVWDTEGIIIADVDPSSALALRAQNSSYEGQRPDLYYYE' A
#
# COMPACT_ATOMS: atom_id res chain seq x y z
N MET A 1 12.18 -7.73 28.29
CA MET A 1 11.35 -6.53 28.03
C MET A 1 11.25 -6.34 26.53
N GLY A 2 10.05 -6.25 25.97
CA GLY A 2 9.83 -5.99 24.54
C GLY A 2 10.09 -4.52 24.18
N LYS A 3 10.34 -4.24 22.89
CA LYS A 3 10.42 -2.85 22.40
C LYS A 3 9.02 -2.23 22.35
N PRO A 4 8.85 -0.94 22.68
CA PRO A 4 7.57 -0.27 22.52
C PRO A 4 7.17 -0.25 21.04
N CYS A 5 5.99 -0.76 20.74
CA CYS A 5 5.36 -0.63 19.44
C CYS A 5 4.65 0.72 19.37
N ARG A 6 5.08 1.59 18.46
CA ARG A 6 4.51 2.93 18.26
C ARG A 6 3.20 2.95 17.44
N GLY A 7 2.68 1.77 17.09
CA GLY A 7 1.60 1.66 16.11
C GLY A 7 2.05 2.10 14.72
N GLY A 8 1.21 2.90 14.06
CA GLY A 8 1.46 3.45 12.72
C GLY A 8 0.68 2.78 11.61
N SER A 9 -0.48 2.21 11.95
CA SER A 9 -1.41 1.64 10.98
C SER A 9 -1.91 2.75 10.06
N ASN A 10 -1.80 2.53 8.75
CA ASN A 10 -2.26 3.46 7.72
C ASN A 10 -2.84 2.71 6.51
N VAL A 11 -3.66 3.41 5.75
CA VAL A 11 -4.20 2.96 4.45
C VAL A 11 -3.85 4.03 3.43
N THR A 12 -3.25 3.61 2.32
CA THR A 12 -2.92 4.48 1.19
C THR A 12 -3.70 4.08 -0.06
N GLY A 13 -4.00 5.08 -0.89
CA GLY A 13 -4.60 4.92 -2.20
C GLY A 13 -3.62 4.34 -3.21
N ALA A 14 -4.14 3.97 -4.38
CA ALA A 14 -3.33 3.39 -5.46
C ALA A 14 -2.29 4.36 -6.03
N ASP A 15 -2.47 5.66 -5.83
CA ASP A 15 -1.54 6.74 -6.18
C ASP A 15 -0.53 7.07 -5.07
N GLY A 16 -0.61 6.38 -3.92
CA GLY A 16 0.21 6.64 -2.74
C GLY A 16 -0.32 7.74 -1.82
N SER A 17 -1.50 8.31 -2.10
CA SER A 17 -2.17 9.26 -1.20
C SER A 17 -2.55 8.59 0.12
N LEU A 18 -2.53 9.33 1.24
CA LEU A 18 -2.95 8.82 2.54
C LEU A 18 -4.47 8.90 2.68
N LEU A 19 -5.14 7.77 2.94
CA LEU A 19 -6.59 7.69 3.12
C LEU A 19 -6.98 7.72 4.60
N ALA A 20 -6.24 7.01 5.45
CA ALA A 20 -6.46 7.01 6.90
C ALA A 20 -5.18 6.59 7.64
N GLU A 21 -5.00 7.07 8.87
CA GLU A 21 -3.94 6.62 9.77
C GLU A 21 -4.34 6.69 11.25
N VAL A 22 -3.70 5.84 12.06
CA VAL A 22 -3.63 5.95 13.52
C VAL A 22 -2.16 5.79 13.93
N TRP A 23 -1.65 6.78 14.65
CA TRP A 23 -0.24 6.88 15.01
C TRP A 23 -0.07 7.11 16.51
N ASP A 24 0.80 6.32 17.15
CA ASP A 24 1.24 6.46 18.55
C ASP A 24 0.11 6.52 19.60
N THR A 25 -1.10 6.14 19.21
CA THR A 25 -2.29 6.10 20.05
C THR A 25 -3.14 4.89 19.70
N GLU A 26 -3.98 4.44 20.65
CA GLU A 26 -4.96 3.38 20.41
C GLU A 26 -6.11 3.92 19.55
N GLY A 27 -6.55 3.14 18.56
CA GLY A 27 -7.65 3.54 17.69
C GLY A 27 -8.00 2.50 16.63
N ILE A 28 -9.11 2.74 15.95
CA ILE A 28 -9.58 1.94 14.81
C ILE A 28 -9.47 2.82 13.56
N ILE A 29 -8.82 2.32 12.52
CA ILE A 29 -8.81 2.96 11.19
C ILE A 29 -9.91 2.36 10.32
N ILE A 30 -10.64 3.22 9.61
CA ILE A 30 -11.62 2.85 8.60
C ILE A 30 -11.37 3.77 7.40
N ALA A 31 -11.26 3.17 6.21
CA ALA A 31 -11.09 3.90 4.96
C ALA A 31 -11.89 3.22 3.86
N ASP A 32 -12.53 4.02 3.02
CA ASP A 32 -13.14 3.54 1.78
C ASP A 32 -12.05 3.38 0.72
N VAL A 33 -11.87 2.16 0.25
CA VAL A 33 -10.88 1.82 -0.77
C VAL A 33 -11.60 1.50 -2.07
N ASP A 34 -11.20 2.15 -3.16
CA ASP A 34 -11.66 1.83 -4.51
C ASP A 34 -10.59 1.00 -5.24
N PRO A 35 -10.77 -0.32 -5.40
CA PRO A 35 -9.82 -1.17 -6.11
C PRO A 35 -9.73 -0.87 -7.60
N SER A 36 -10.76 -0.27 -8.20
CA SER A 36 -10.78 0.01 -9.64
C SER A 36 -9.75 1.09 -10.02
N SER A 37 -9.48 2.04 -9.12
CA SER A 37 -8.42 3.04 -9.26
C SER A 37 -7.03 2.41 -9.50
N ALA A 38 -6.72 1.29 -8.83
CA ALA A 38 -5.45 0.59 -9.01
C ALA A 38 -5.32 -0.02 -10.41
N LEU A 39 -6.40 -0.58 -10.95
CA LEU A 39 -6.40 -1.13 -12.31
C LEU A 39 -6.23 -0.02 -13.36
N ALA A 40 -6.90 1.12 -13.16
CA ALA A 40 -6.77 2.28 -14.04
C ALA A 40 -5.34 2.84 -14.07
N LEU A 41 -4.66 2.89 -12.92
CA LEU A 41 -3.26 3.33 -12.83
C LEU A 41 -2.29 2.31 -13.44
N ARG A 42 -2.54 1.01 -13.26
CA ARG A 42 -1.72 -0.05 -13.88
C ARG A 42 -1.73 0.03 -15.40
N ALA A 43 -2.91 0.25 -16.00
CA ALA A 43 -3.05 0.39 -17.45
C ALA A 43 -2.24 1.57 -18.03
N GLN A 44 -1.89 2.56 -17.21
CA GLN A 44 -1.12 3.73 -17.61
C GLN A 44 0.38 3.60 -17.30
N ASN A 45 0.81 2.57 -16.56
CA ASN A 45 2.18 2.42 -16.09
C ASN A 45 2.84 1.18 -16.72
N SER A 46 3.76 1.42 -17.65
CA SER A 46 4.50 0.39 -18.38
C SER A 46 5.36 -0.51 -17.49
N SER A 47 5.64 -0.11 -16.25
CA SER A 47 6.37 -0.95 -15.29
C SER A 47 5.62 -2.23 -14.92
N TYR A 48 4.29 -2.26 -15.10
CA TYR A 48 3.48 -3.46 -14.85
C TYR A 48 3.52 -4.48 -15.98
N GLU A 49 4.04 -4.11 -17.16
CA GLU A 49 4.30 -5.02 -18.29
C GLU A 49 5.80 -5.32 -18.44
N GLY A 50 6.67 -4.49 -17.85
CA GLY A 50 8.12 -4.57 -17.96
C GLY A 50 8.83 -5.45 -16.94
N GLN A 51 8.15 -6.41 -16.30
CA GLN A 51 8.81 -7.34 -15.37
C GLN A 51 9.91 -8.12 -16.11
N ARG A 52 11.06 -8.30 -15.47
CA ARG A 52 12.22 -9.05 -15.99
C ARG A 52 12.36 -10.39 -15.28
N PRO A 53 11.49 -11.38 -15.57
CA PRO A 53 11.51 -12.68 -14.91
C PRO A 53 12.81 -13.46 -15.18
N ASP A 54 13.54 -13.10 -16.25
CA ASP A 54 14.87 -13.63 -16.57
C ASP A 54 15.96 -13.16 -15.58
N LEU A 55 15.75 -12.03 -14.89
CA LEU A 55 16.69 -11.48 -13.91
C LEU A 55 16.20 -11.63 -12.47
N TYR A 56 14.89 -11.61 -12.24
CA TYR A 56 14.28 -11.69 -10.92
C TYR A 56 13.05 -12.60 -10.98
N TYR A 57 13.22 -13.86 -10.56
CA TYR A 57 12.14 -14.82 -10.35
C TYR A 57 12.03 -15.17 -8.86
N TYR A 58 10.81 -15.50 -8.42
CA TYR A 58 10.55 -16.00 -7.08
C TYR A 58 10.47 -17.54 -7.16
N GLU A 59 11.29 -18.25 -6.38
CA GLU A 59 11.15 -19.70 -6.14
C GLU A 59 10.03 -19.98 -5.11
#